data_AF-A0A2T3TPU0-F1
#
_entry.id   AF-A0A2T3TPU0-F1
#
_cell.length_a   1.000
_cell.length_b   1.000
_cell.length_c   1.000
_cell.angle_alpha   90.00
_cell.angle_beta   90.00
_cell.angle_gamma   90.00
#
_symmetry.space_group_name_H-M   'P 1'
#
loop_
_entity.id
_entity.type
_entity.pdbx_description
1 polymer ?
#
loop_
_entity_poly.entity_id
_entity_poly.type
_entity_poly.pdbx_seq_one_letter_code
_entity_poly.pdbx_strand_id
1 'polypeptide(L)'
;MYTTAQLLAANEQKFKFDPLFLRLFFRESYPFTTEKVYLSQIPGLVNMALYVSPIVSGEVIRSRGGSTSEFTPGYVKPKHLAWLSEAFV
;
A
#
# COMPACT_ATOMS: atom_id res chain seq x y z
N MET A 1 -28.21 0.41 -1.23
CA MET A 1 -26.87 0.97 -0.97
C MET A 1 -26.34 0.30 0.30
N TYR A 2 -25.11 -0.24 0.28
CA TYR A 2 -24.53 -0.96 1.42
C TYR A 2 -23.62 -0.05 2.24
N THR A 3 -23.49 -0.32 3.54
CA THR A 3 -22.54 0.41 4.42
C THR A 3 -21.13 -0.15 4.29
N THR A 4 -20.11 0.63 4.68
CA THR A 4 -18.71 0.18 4.68
C THR A 4 -18.51 -1.09 5.51
N ALA A 5 -19.20 -1.19 6.65
CA ALA A 5 -19.15 -2.38 7.51
C ALA A 5 -19.67 -3.64 6.80
N GLN A 6 -20.79 -3.51 6.06
CA GLN A 6 -21.35 -4.62 5.28
C GLN A 6 -20.41 -5.05 4.14
N LEU A 7 -19.81 -4.08 3.44
CA LEU A 7 -18.86 -4.37 2.35
C LEU A 7 -17.57 -5.02 2.87
N LEU A 8 -17.08 -4.60 4.03
CA LEU A 8 -15.89 -5.19 4.64
C LEU A 8 -16.13 -6.65 5.04
N ALA A 9 -17.27 -6.93 5.69
CA ALA A 9 -17.65 -8.29 6.08
C ALA A 9 -17.75 -9.24 4.86
N ALA A 10 -18.34 -8.78 3.75
CA ALA A 10 -18.41 -9.58 2.52
C ALA A 10 -17.03 -9.83 1.88
N ASN A 11 -16.11 -8.86 1.98
CA ASN A 11 -14.75 -8.98 1.41
C ASN A 11 -13.84 -9.91 2.24
N GLU A 12 -14.08 -10.03 3.55
CA GLU A 12 -13.29 -10.90 4.43
C GLU A 12 -13.60 -12.39 4.24
N GLN A 13 -14.83 -12.73 3.84
CA GLN A 13 -15.26 -14.12 3.61
C GLN A 13 -14.71 -14.73 2.31
N LYS A 14 -14.30 -13.90 1.36
CA LYS A 14 -13.81 -14.35 0.06
C LYS A 14 -12.33 -14.78 0.17
N PHE A 15 -11.97 -15.94 -0.38
CA PHE A 15 -10.58 -16.37 -0.44
C PHE A 15 -9.73 -15.29 -1.13
N LYS A 16 -8.70 -14.80 -0.43
CA LYS A 16 -7.76 -13.82 -0.96
C LYS A 16 -6.52 -14.56 -1.45
N PHE A 17 -6.04 -14.16 -2.61
CA PHE A 17 -4.76 -14.62 -3.14
C PHE A 17 -3.64 -14.45 -2.09
N ASP A 18 -2.82 -15.49 -1.90
CA ASP A 18 -1.68 -15.50 -0.98
C ASP A 18 -0.37 -15.38 -1.79
N PRO A 19 0.16 -14.16 -2.01
CA PRO A 19 1.37 -13.94 -2.78
C PRO A 19 2.62 -14.44 -2.05
N LEU A 20 3.34 -15.37 -2.69
CA LEU A 20 4.55 -16.00 -2.15
C LEU A 20 5.59 -15.00 -1.62
N PHE A 21 5.89 -13.93 -2.36
CA PHE A 21 6.89 -12.94 -1.96
C PHE A 21 6.50 -12.19 -0.68
N LEU A 22 5.23 -11.80 -0.54
CA LEU A 22 4.77 -11.12 0.68
C LEU A 22 4.80 -12.08 1.87
N ARG A 23 4.36 -13.33 1.67
CA ARG A 23 4.37 -14.35 2.70
C ARG A 23 5.77 -14.68 3.24
N LEU A 24 6.79 -14.69 2.37
CA LEU A 24 8.16 -15.03 2.78
C LEU A 24 8.91 -13.83 3.38
N PHE A 25 8.81 -12.65 2.78
CA PHE A 25 9.69 -11.51 3.10
C PHE A 25 8.99 -10.34 3.81
N PHE A 26 7.66 -10.24 3.76
CA PHE A 26 6.88 -9.10 4.28
C PHE A 26 5.77 -9.57 5.21
N ARG A 27 6.18 -10.18 6.33
CA ARG A 27 5.28 -10.88 7.26
C ARG A 27 4.56 -9.94 8.24
N GLU A 28 5.12 -8.76 8.47
CA GLU A 28 4.64 -7.79 9.46
C GLU A 28 3.95 -6.62 8.76
N SER A 29 2.92 -6.08 9.40
CA SER A 29 2.19 -4.90 8.93
C SER A 29 2.03 -3.89 10.06
N TYR A 30 2.27 -2.62 9.73
CA TYR A 30 2.21 -1.51 10.67
C TYR A 30 1.29 -0.44 10.09
N PRO A 31 0.04 -0.31 10.58
CA PRO A 31 -0.88 0.72 10.12
C PRO A 31 -0.46 2.09 10.68
N PHE A 32 -0.54 3.13 9.84
CA PHE A 32 -0.26 4.52 10.21
C PHE A 32 -1.57 5.33 10.19
N THR A 33 -1.69 6.30 11.10
CA THR A 33 -2.80 7.26 11.14
C THR A 33 -2.51 8.54 10.35
N THR A 34 -1.28 8.71 9.89
CA THR A 34 -0.80 9.84 9.08
C THR A 34 -0.72 9.46 7.61
N GLU A 35 -0.76 10.46 6.73
CA GLU A 35 -0.54 10.25 5.29
C GLU A 35 0.88 9.73 5.01
N LYS A 36 1.88 10.28 5.72
CA LYS A 36 3.27 9.83 5.63
C LYS A 36 3.50 8.57 6.45
N VAL A 37 4.37 7.71 5.95
CA VAL A 37 4.97 6.59 6.67
C VAL A 37 6.26 7.08 7.30
N TYR A 38 6.33 6.99 8.63
CA TYR A 38 7.54 7.30 9.39
C TYR A 38 8.29 6.02 9.75
N LEU A 39 9.46 5.81 9.16
CA LEU A 39 10.25 4.59 9.36
C LEU A 39 10.77 4.47 10.79
N SER A 40 10.90 5.58 11.50
CA SER A 40 11.28 5.62 12.91
C SER A 40 10.26 4.97 13.84
N GLN A 41 9.01 4.81 13.42
CA GLN A 41 7.95 4.17 14.21
C GLN A 41 7.88 2.65 14.00
N ILE A 42 8.58 2.13 12.99
CA ILE A 42 8.64 0.69 12.74
C ILE A 42 9.73 0.11 13.65
N PRO A 43 9.41 -0.91 14.46
CA PRO A 43 10.38 -1.50 15.38
C PRO A 43 11.53 -2.14 14.60
N GLY A 44 12.76 -1.90 15.05
CA GLY A 44 13.96 -2.43 14.43
C GLY A 44 15.18 -2.18 15.30
N LEU A 45 16.25 -2.92 15.04
CA LEU A 45 17.52 -2.78 15.78
C LEU A 45 18.33 -1.54 15.35
N VAL A 46 18.01 -0.96 14.19
CA VAL A 46 18.73 0.16 13.59
C VAL A 46 17.76 1.18 13.02
N ASN A 47 18.18 2.45 13.01
CA ASN A 47 17.43 3.52 12.36
C ASN A 47 17.34 3.26 10.85
N MET A 48 16.13 3.20 10.33
CA MET A 48 15.87 2.97 8.92
C MET A 48 15.81 4.29 8.14
N ALA A 49 16.46 4.31 6.99
CA ALA A 49 16.41 5.42 6.04
C ALA A 49 16.34 4.89 4.61
N LEU A 50 15.67 5.64 3.75
CA LEU A 50 15.55 5.41 2.32
C LEU A 50 16.32 6.48 1.57
N TYR A 51 16.84 6.14 0.40
CA TYR A 51 17.26 7.13 -0.57
C TYR A 51 16.16 7.31 -1.60
N VAL A 52 15.56 8.50 -1.65
CA VAL A 52 14.44 8.81 -2.55
C VAL A 52 14.89 9.82 -3.59
N SER A 53 14.59 9.54 -4.85
CA SER A 53 14.96 10.40 -5.98
C SER A 53 13.80 10.53 -6.95
N PRO A 54 13.57 11.71 -7.54
CA PRO A 54 12.51 11.87 -8.53
C PRO A 54 12.86 11.15 -9.84
N ILE A 55 11.81 10.69 -10.51
CA ILE A 55 11.88 10.16 -11.87
C ILE A 55 11.28 11.21 -12.82
N VAL A 56 12.01 11.56 -13.87
CA VAL A 56 11.57 12.47 -14.92
C VAL A 56 11.74 11.78 -16.26
N SER A 57 10.66 11.64 -17.02
CA SER A 57 10.66 10.97 -18.33
C SER A 57 11.23 9.55 -18.32
N GLY A 58 11.05 8.82 -17.21
CA GLY A 58 11.57 7.46 -17.03
C GLY A 58 13.00 7.37 -16.52
N GLU A 59 13.71 8.49 -16.40
CA GLU A 59 15.08 8.54 -15.88
C GLU A 59 15.10 9.00 -14.41
N VAL A 60 15.93 8.33 -13.61
CA VAL A 60 16.14 8.67 -12.19
C VAL A 60 17.14 9.83 -12.07
N ILE A 61 16.69 11.00 -11.62
CA ILE A 61 17.59 12.14 -11.40
C ILE A 61 18.18 12.07 -9.99
N ARG A 62 19.33 11.37 -9.85
CA ARG A 62 20.03 11.21 -8.55
C ARG A 62 20.55 12.52 -7.95
N SER A 63 20.90 13.50 -8.77
CA SER A 63 21.35 14.82 -8.28
C SER A 63 20.27 15.57 -7.48
N ARG A 64 18.99 15.19 -7.63
CA ARG A 64 17.86 15.73 -6.88
C ARG A 64 17.34 14.76 -5.81
N GLY A 65 18.07 13.68 -5.54
CA GLY A 65 17.72 12.69 -4.53
C GLY A 65 18.30 13.04 -3.16
N GLY A 66 17.74 12.44 -2.13
CA GLY A 66 18.17 12.62 -0.76
C GLY A 66 17.84 11.41 0.12
N SER A 67 18.54 11.30 1.25
CA SER A 67 18.18 10.33 2.27
C SER A 67 17.06 10.88 3.16
N THR A 68 16.05 10.05 3.45
CA THR A 68 14.90 10.39 4.27
C THR A 68 14.46 9.18 5.10
N SER A 69 13.95 9.42 6.30
CA SER A 69 13.33 8.39 7.15
C SER A 69 11.80 8.39 7.06
N GLU A 70 11.24 9.12 6.10
CA GLU A 70 9.80 9.21 5.86
C GLU A 70 9.49 9.25 4.37
N PHE A 71 8.31 8.76 3.99
CA PHE A 71 7.81 8.86 2.62
C PHE A 71 6.28 8.86 2.57
N THR A 72 5.71 9.40 1.50
CA THR A 72 4.28 9.32 1.20
C THR A 72 4.01 8.11 0.31
N PRO A 73 3.18 7.13 0.74
CA PRO A 73 2.85 5.97 -0.07
C PRO A 73 1.87 6.34 -1.20
N GLY A 74 1.89 5.57 -2.29
CA GLY A 74 0.90 5.73 -3.36
C GLY A 74 -0.49 5.29 -2.90
N TYR A 75 -1.48 6.20 -2.97
CA TYR A 75 -2.86 5.88 -2.61
C TYR A 75 -3.56 5.10 -3.73
N VAL A 76 -4.04 3.89 -3.41
CA VAL A 76 -4.70 2.99 -4.38
C VAL A 76 -6.20 2.91 -4.08
N LYS A 77 -7.04 3.30 -5.06
CA LYS A 77 -8.51 3.31 -4.92
C LYS A 77 -9.21 2.83 -6.20
N PRO A 78 -9.22 1.51 -6.49
CA PRO A 78 -9.92 0.96 -7.65
C PRO A 78 -11.44 1.15 -7.51
N LYS A 79 -12.12 1.40 -8.63
CA LYS A 79 -13.58 1.54 -8.70
C LYS A 79 -14.12 0.78 -9.90
N HIS A 80 -15.18 0.01 -9.68
CA HIS A 80 -15.91 -0.71 -10.72
C HIS A 80 -17.37 -0.26 -10.70
N LEU A 81 -18.01 -0.27 -11.87
CA LEU A 81 -19.46 -0.15 -11.96
C LEU A 81 -20.08 -1.49 -11.58
N ALA A 82 -21.25 -1.45 -10.95
CA ALA A 82 -21.98 -2.65 -10.56
C ALA A 82 -23.31 -2.68 -11.30
N TRP A 83 -23.34 -3.36 -12.45
CA TRP A 83 -24.56 -3.58 -13.23
C TRP A 83 -25.15 -4.95 -12.90
N LEU A 84 -26.48 -5.01 -12.76
CA LEU A 84 -27.20 -6.27 -12.53
C LEU A 84 -27.04 -7.27 -13.69
N SER A 85 -26.78 -6.78 -14.92
CA SER A 85 -26.62 -7.62 -16.11
C SER A 85 -25.33 -8.44 -16.12
N GLU A 86 -24.28 -8.00 -15.43
CA GLU A 86 -22.97 -8.69 -15.40
C GLU A 86 -22.90 -9.80 -14.33
N ALA A 87 -23.92 -9.90 -13.46
CA ALA A 87 -23.94 -10.84 -12.34
C ALA A 87 -24.48 -12.25 -12.70
N PHE A 88 -24.94 -12.46 -13.94
CA PHE A 88 -25.59 -13.71 -14.41
C PHE A 88 -24.84 -14.44 -15.53
N VAL A 89 -23.55 -14.16 -15.73
CA VAL A 89 -22.68 -14.94 -16.65
C VAL A 89 -21.81 -15.91 -15.86
#